data_AF-A0A9X5HEB4-F1
#
_entry.id   AF-A0A9X5HEB4-F1
#
_cell.length_a   1.000
_cell.length_b   1.000
_cell.length_c   1.000
_cell.angle_alpha   90.00
_cell.angle_beta   90.00
_cell.angle_gamma   90.00
#
_symmetry.space_group_name_H-M   'P 1'
#
loop_
_entity.id
_entity.type
_entity.pdbx_description
1 polymer ?
#
loop_
_entity_poly.entity_id
_entity_poly.type
_entity_poly.pdbx_seq_one_letter_code
_entity_poly.pdbx_strand_id
1 'polypeptide(L)'
;EAVLTALRAHLGGHAGRGTAVRREVLGDAHVDRAQARQTPFTARFQDFISRYAWGEIWTDPTLTRRERSLVTLTALVARGHHD
;
A
#
# COMPACT_ATOMS: atom_id res chain seq x y z
N GLU A 1 2.47 26.84 4.03
CA GLU A 1 1.14 26.58 4.61
C GLU A 1 0.19 25.84 3.67
N ALA A 2 -0.50 26.47 2.71
CA ALA A 2 -1.59 25.82 1.94
C ALA A 2 -1.22 24.51 1.21
N VAL A 3 -0.07 24.46 0.52
CA VAL A 3 0.42 23.24 -0.16
C VAL A 3 0.71 22.13 0.84
N LEU A 4 1.35 22.45 1.97
CA LEU A 4 1.67 21.49 3.03
C LEU A 4 0.40 20.95 3.69
N THR A 5 -0.62 21.79 3.88
CA THR A 5 -1.94 21.38 4.38
C THR A 5 -2.65 20.47 3.40
N ALA A 6 -2.66 20.80 2.10
CA ALA A 6 -3.25 19.97 1.06
C ALA A 6 -2.57 18.60 0.96
N LEU A 7 -1.24 18.57 0.96
CA LEU A 7 -0.47 17.32 0.94
C LEU A 7 -0.71 16.47 2.19
N ARG A 8 -0.82 17.08 3.38
CA ARG A 8 -1.13 16.36 4.62
C ARG A 8 -2.57 15.83 4.65
N ALA A 9 -3.53 16.58 4.13
CA ALA A 9 -4.92 16.10 4.03
C ALA A 9 -5.02 14.91 3.06
N HIS A 10 -4.33 15.01 1.91
CA HIS A 10 -4.29 13.96 0.90
C HIS A 10 -3.56 12.70 1.42
N LEU A 11 -2.38 12.85 2.03
CA LEU A 11 -1.54 11.73 2.46
C LEU A 11 -1.79 11.26 3.90
N GLY A 12 -2.52 12.03 4.73
CA GLY A 12 -2.70 11.78 6.16
C GLY A 12 -3.94 10.95 6.53
N GLY A 13 -4.86 10.73 5.58
CA GLY A 13 -6.21 10.24 5.90
C GLY A 13 -6.44 8.73 5.97
N HIS A 14 -5.49 7.86 5.60
CA HIS A 14 -5.90 6.52 5.13
C HIS A 14 -5.11 5.31 5.67
N ALA A 15 -4.28 5.44 6.71
CA ALA A 15 -3.50 4.30 7.23
C ALA A 15 -4.38 3.10 7.64
N GLY A 16 -5.52 3.35 8.29
CA GLY A 16 -6.46 2.29 8.71
C GLY A 16 -7.14 1.60 7.52
N ARG A 17 -7.64 2.37 6.55
CA ARG A 17 -8.26 1.84 5.32
C ARG A 17 -7.25 1.08 4.46
N GLY A 18 -6.03 1.60 4.33
CA GLY A 18 -4.95 0.92 3.61
C GLY A 18 -4.57 -0.40 4.26
N THR A 19 -4.50 -0.46 5.59
CA THR A 19 -4.20 -1.71 6.30
C THR A 19 -5.29 -2.77 6.08
N ALA A 20 -6.57 -2.37 6.06
CA ALA A 20 -7.68 -3.29 5.78
C ALA A 20 -7.59 -3.87 4.36
N VAL A 21 -7.46 -3.02 3.34
CA VAL A 21 -7.31 -3.48 1.94
C VAL A 21 -6.05 -4.32 1.76
N ARG A 22 -4.94 -3.97 2.41
CA ARG A 22 -3.71 -4.77 2.37
C ARG A 22 -3.94 -6.20 2.87
N ARG A 23 -4.71 -6.36 3.96
CA ARG A 23 -5.04 -7.66 4.56
C ARG A 23 -5.99 -8.48 3.68
N GLU A 24 -7.00 -7.85 3.08
CA GLU A 24 -7.90 -8.53 2.12
C GLU A 24 -7.15 -9.14 0.92
N VAL A 25 -6.00 -8.57 0.57
CA VAL A 25 -5.28 -8.88 -0.67
C VAL A 25 -4.13 -9.84 -0.43
N LEU A 26 -3.34 -9.58 0.62
CA LEU A 26 -2.16 -10.38 0.94
C LEU A 26 -2.44 -11.43 2.02
N GLY A 27 -3.56 -11.31 2.73
CA GLY A 27 -3.91 -12.13 3.88
C GLY A 27 -3.26 -11.64 5.18
N ASP A 28 -3.94 -11.86 6.30
CA ASP A 28 -3.50 -11.43 7.63
C ASP A 28 -2.10 -11.96 7.97
N ALA A 29 -1.88 -13.28 7.79
CA ALA A 29 -0.60 -13.90 8.10
C ALA A 29 0.58 -13.29 7.34
N HIS A 30 0.38 -12.83 6.10
CA HIS A 30 1.44 -12.16 5.35
C HIS A 30 1.72 -10.76 5.92
N VAL A 31 0.67 -9.99 6.21
CA VAL A 31 0.78 -8.63 6.75
C VAL A 31 1.44 -8.66 8.13
N ASP A 32 1.03 -9.58 9.00
CA ASP A 32 1.58 -9.73 10.35
C ASP A 32 3.08 -10.08 10.29
N ARG A 33 3.49 -11.01 9.42
CA ARG A 33 4.92 -11.31 9.20
C ARG A 33 5.70 -10.12 8.67
N ALA A 34 5.11 -9.30 7.81
CA ALA A 34 5.76 -8.10 7.29
C ALA A 34 5.94 -7.04 8.38
N GLN A 35 4.92 -6.83 9.23
CA GLN A 35 4.96 -5.90 10.35
C GLN A 35 5.95 -6.35 11.43
N ALA A 36 5.99 -7.64 11.77
CA ALA A 36 6.93 -8.19 12.75
C ALA A 36 8.41 -8.05 12.32
N ARG A 37 8.68 -7.99 11.00
CA ARG A 37 10.03 -7.77 10.44
C ARG A 37 10.38 -6.29 10.28
N GLN A 38 9.50 -5.37 10.65
CA GLN A 38 9.78 -3.95 10.60
C GLN A 38 10.93 -3.59 11.54
N THR A 39 11.86 -2.78 11.06
CA THR A 39 12.98 -2.25 11.84
C THR A 39 12.81 -0.74 12.00
N PRO A 40 13.53 -0.09 12.94
CA PRO A 40 13.49 1.38 13.05
C PRO A 40 13.84 2.10 11.74
N PHE A 41 14.76 1.52 10.95
CA PHE A 41 15.14 2.05 9.64
C PHE A 41 13.99 1.97 8.63
N THR A 42 13.26 0.83 8.58
CA THR A 42 12.19 0.62 7.59
C THR A 42 10.83 1.15 8.03
N ALA A 43 10.67 1.58 9.29
CA ALA A 43 9.39 2.02 9.85
C ALA A 43 8.73 3.14 9.05
N ARG A 44 9.48 4.18 8.66
CA ARG A 44 8.93 5.28 7.83
C ARG A 44 8.51 4.81 6.44
N PHE A 45 9.19 3.83 5.87
CA PHE A 45 8.80 3.26 4.59
C PHE A 45 7.53 2.41 4.73
N GLN A 46 7.39 1.61 5.79
CA GLN A 46 6.19 0.83 6.06
C GLN A 46 4.96 1.73 6.28
N ASP A 47 5.12 2.84 7.00
CA ASP A 47 4.07 3.86 7.14
C ASP A 47 3.70 4.46 5.77
N PHE A 48 4.70 4.89 5.00
CA PHE A 48 4.48 5.47 3.67
C PHE A 48 3.71 4.53 2.74
N ILE A 49 4.12 3.26 2.60
CA ILE A 49 3.43 2.33 1.70
C ILE A 49 2.01 2.01 2.19
N SER A 50 1.78 1.99 3.52
CA SER A 50 0.46 1.70 4.08
C SER A 50 -0.51 2.85 3.82
N ARG A 51 -0.05 4.10 3.90
CA ARG A 51 -0.87 5.29 3.59
C ARG A 51 -1.06 5.50 2.09
N TYR A 52 0.00 5.42 1.31
CA TYR A 52 -0.02 5.77 -0.10
C TYR A 52 -0.43 4.59 -0.99
N ALA A 53 0.38 3.55 -1.06
CA ALA A 53 0.09 2.42 -1.95
C ALA A 53 -1.23 1.75 -1.57
N TRP A 54 -1.44 1.44 -0.29
CA TRP A 54 -2.64 0.73 0.15
C TRP A 54 -3.83 1.65 0.44
N GLY A 55 -3.59 2.81 1.05
CA GLY A 55 -4.65 3.74 1.47
C GLY A 55 -5.13 4.71 0.40
N GLU A 56 -4.42 4.83 -0.73
CA GLU A 56 -4.79 5.68 -1.85
C GLU A 56 -4.94 4.85 -3.13
N ILE A 57 -3.85 4.25 -3.62
CA ILE A 57 -3.82 3.59 -4.94
C ILE A 57 -4.71 2.34 -4.97
N TRP A 58 -4.66 1.48 -3.94
CA TRP A 58 -5.45 0.24 -3.92
C TRP A 58 -6.91 0.44 -3.49
N THR A 59 -7.24 1.60 -2.92
CA THR A 59 -8.62 2.01 -2.57
C THR A 59 -9.30 2.85 -3.63
N ASP A 60 -8.55 3.35 -4.62
CA ASP A 60 -9.09 4.09 -5.75
C ASP A 60 -10.13 3.22 -6.49
N PRO A 61 -11.31 3.77 -6.87
CA PRO A 61 -12.37 2.99 -7.49
C PRO A 61 -12.28 2.90 -9.03
N THR A 62 -11.37 3.65 -9.67
CA THR A 62 -11.24 3.75 -11.14
C THR A 62 -10.91 2.40 -11.78
N LEU A 63 -10.06 1.61 -11.12
CA LEU A 63 -9.77 0.23 -11.48
C LEU A 63 -10.23 -0.71 -10.37
N THR A 64 -10.87 -1.79 -10.77
CA THR A 64 -11.26 -2.87 -9.87
C THR A 64 -10.05 -3.55 -9.23
N ARG A 65 -10.29 -4.25 -8.13
CA ARG A 65 -9.30 -5.09 -7.45
C ARG A 65 -8.63 -6.10 -8.40
N ARG A 66 -9.41 -6.69 -9.31
CA ARG A 66 -8.91 -7.66 -10.30
C ARG A 66 -7.98 -7.00 -11.30
N GLU A 67 -8.36 -5.85 -11.85
CA GLU A 67 -7.54 -5.12 -12.84
C GLU A 67 -6.20 -4.67 -12.25
N ARG A 68 -6.19 -4.07 -11.05
CA ARG A 68 -4.94 -3.70 -10.39
C ARG A 68 -4.04 -4.90 -10.10
N SER A 69 -4.63 -6.05 -9.76
CA SER A 69 -3.87 -7.28 -9.54
C SER A 69 -3.23 -7.77 -10.84
N LEU A 70 -3.95 -7.74 -11.96
CA LEU A 70 -3.42 -8.09 -13.29
C LEU A 70 -2.28 -7.17 -13.71
N VAL A 71 -2.42 -5.85 -13.51
CA VAL A 71 -1.36 -4.88 -13.82
C VAL A 71 -0.13 -5.10 -12.95
N THR A 72 -0.33 -5.34 -11.64
CA THR A 72 0.77 -5.62 -10.71
C THR A 72 1.54 -6.88 -11.12
N LEU A 73 0.84 -7.97 -11.41
CA LEU A 73 1.45 -9.22 -11.86
C LEU A 73 2.21 -9.03 -13.18
N THR A 74 1.62 -8.32 -14.14
CA THR A 74 2.29 -7.98 -15.41
C THR A 74 3.58 -7.22 -15.17
N ALA A 75 3.56 -6.21 -14.29
CA ALA A 75 4.75 -5.43 -13.95
C ALA A 75 5.84 -6.28 -13.28
N LEU A 76 5.47 -7.17 -12.34
CA LEU A 76 6.41 -8.07 -11.69
C LEU A 76 7.05 -9.05 -12.68
N VAL A 77 6.23 -9.70 -13.51
CA VAL A 77 6.70 -10.66 -14.53
C VAL A 77 7.60 -9.98 -15.55
N ALA A 78 7.18 -8.82 -16.10
CA ALA A 78 7.97 -8.08 -17.10
C ALA A 78 9.31 -7.59 -16.55
N ARG A 79 9.43 -7.43 -15.23
CA ARG A 79 10.66 -7.01 -14.55
C ARG A 79 11.48 -8.16 -13.97
N GLY A 80 11.05 -9.41 -14.16
CA GLY A 80 11.77 -10.59 -13.68
C GLY A 80 11.65 -10.86 -12.18
N HIS A 81 10.61 -10.33 -11.51
CA HIS A 81 10.36 -10.55 -10.08
C HIS A 81 9.55 -11.84 -9.88
N HIS A 82 10.24 -12.97 -9.88
CA HIS A 82 9.63 -14.31 -9.82
C HIS A 82 9.59 -14.93 -8.42
N ASP A 83 10.35 -14.36 -7.48
CA ASP A 83 10.51 -14.81 -6.09
C ASP A 83 9.88 -13.82 -5.09
#